data_AF-A0A2E4KXQ1-F1
#
_entry.id   AF-A0A2E4KXQ1-F1
#
_cell.length_a   1.000
_cell.length_b   1.000
_cell.length_c   1.000
_cell.angle_alpha   90.00
_cell.angle_beta   90.00
_cell.angle_gamma   90.00
#
_symmetry.space_group_name_H-M   'P 1'
#
loop_
_entity.id
_entity.type
_entity.pdbx_description
1 polymer ?
#
loop_
_entity_poly.entity_id
_entity_poly.type
_entity_poly.pdbx_seq_one_letter_code
_entity_poly.pdbx_strand_id
1 'polypeptide(L)' 'MITAILKFDISNTFAQWEQAFYIHQPIARAAGLFELYHGHEPGNDKRVIVIVNCLSEDHMQKFVEANGEAMASSG' A
#
# COMPACT_ATOMS: atom_id res chain seq x y z
N MET A 1 3.94 -4.76 17.10
CA MET A 1 4.19 -3.89 15.94
C MET A 1 5.22 -4.57 15.06
N ILE A 2 4.99 -4.58 13.75
CA ILE A 2 5.89 -5.16 12.75
C ILE A 2 6.16 -4.12 11.66
N THR A 3 7.29 -4.26 10.97
CA THR A 3 7.54 -3.56 9.71
C THR A 3 7.31 -4.52 8.56
N ALA A 4 6.42 -4.17 7.64
CA ALA A 4 6.18 -4.93 6.42
C ALA A 4 6.73 -4.18 5.21
N ILE A 5 7.32 -4.92 4.27
CA ILE A 5 7.76 -4.42 2.97
C ILE A 5 6.88 -5.08 1.92
N LEU A 6 6.07 -4.27 1.24
CA LEU A 6 5.18 -4.70 0.18
C LEU A 6 5.84 -4.38 -1.15
N LYS A 7 5.91 -5.39 -2.04
CA LYS A 7 6.38 -5.23 -3.42
C LYS A 7 5.36 -5.83 -4.36
N PHE A 8 4.86 -5.04 -5.29
CA PHE A 8 3.80 -5.48 -6.20
C PHE A 8 3.87 -4.73 -7.53
N ASP A 9 3.23 -5.31 -8.53
CA ASP A 9 3.07 -4.70 -9.84
C ASP A 9 1.72 -3.98 -9.92
N ILE A 10 1.71 -2.85 -10.62
CA ILE A 10 0.50 -2.07 -10.93
C ILE A 10 0.27 -2.05 -12.45
N SER A 11 -0.98 -1.88 -12.85
CA SER A 11 -1.43 -1.83 -14.24
C SER A 11 -1.31 -0.43 -14.84
N ASN A 12 -1.47 0.61 -14.02
CA ASN A 12 -1.34 2.03 -14.36
C ASN A 12 0.08 2.56 -14.08
N THR A 13 0.27 3.89 -14.11
CA THR A 13 1.57 4.51 -13.77
C THR A 13 1.70 4.78 -12.28
N PHE A 14 2.92 4.81 -11.75
CA PHE A 14 3.17 5.16 -10.35
C PHE A 14 2.48 6.45 -9.93
N ALA A 15 2.54 7.50 -10.74
CA ALA A 15 1.92 8.80 -10.42
C ALA A 15 0.37 8.71 -10.31
N GLN A 16 -0.27 7.83 -11.09
CA GLN A 16 -1.71 7.60 -11.00
C GLN A 16 -2.06 6.78 -9.75
N TRP A 17 -1.29 5.73 -9.49
CA TRP A 17 -1.43 4.91 -8.29
C TRP A 17 -1.21 5.73 -7.01
N GLU A 18 -0.21 6.63 -6.99
CA GLU A 18 0.16 7.44 -5.83
C GLU A 18 -0.99 8.34 -5.37
N GLN A 19 -1.78 8.88 -6.30
CA GLN A 19 -2.97 9.65 -5.97
C GLN A 19 -4.00 8.81 -5.19
N ALA A 20 -4.25 7.58 -5.64
CA ALA A 20 -5.13 6.67 -4.92
C ALA A 20 -4.54 6.28 -3.57
N PHE A 21 -3.22 6.04 -3.50
CA PHE A 21 -2.52 5.73 -2.26
C PHE A 21 -2.72 6.81 -1.19
N TYR A 22 -2.58 8.10 -1.54
CA TYR A 22 -2.81 9.20 -0.60
C TYR A 22 -4.26 9.28 -0.12
N ILE A 23 -5.23 9.05 -1.00
CA ILE A 23 -6.67 9.08 -0.65
C ILE A 23 -6.99 8.01 0.41
N HIS A 24 -6.32 6.85 0.37
CA HIS A 24 -6.59 5.73 1.28
C HIS A 24 -5.77 5.77 2.57
N GLN A 25 -4.83 6.70 2.74
CA GLN A 25 -4.03 6.80 3.98
C GLN A 25 -4.86 6.90 5.26
N PRO A 26 -5.95 7.69 5.34
CA PRO A 26 -6.77 7.75 6.54
C PRO A 26 -7.38 6.39 6.92
N ILE A 27 -7.82 5.61 5.91
CA ILE A 27 -8.39 4.28 6.10
C ILE A 27 -7.30 3.31 6.60
N ALA A 28 -6.12 3.33 5.98
CA ALA A 28 -4.98 2.52 6.40
C ALA A 28 -4.56 2.82 7.85
N ARG A 29 -4.47 4.10 8.22
CA ARG A 29 -4.12 4.52 9.59
C ARG A 29 -5.16 4.10 10.61
N ALA A 30 -6.44 4.23 10.28
CA ALA A 30 -7.54 3.75 11.15
C ALA A 30 -7.49 2.23 11.37
N ALA A 31 -6.98 1.48 10.39
CA ALA A 31 -6.75 0.04 10.49
C ALA A 31 -5.41 -0.33 11.18
N GLY A 32 -4.63 0.64 11.64
CA GLY A 32 -3.35 0.40 12.32
C GLY A 32 -2.16 0.17 11.38
N LEU A 33 -2.24 0.65 10.14
CA LEU A 33 -1.15 0.67 9.17
C LEU A 33 -0.60 2.09 9.00
N PHE A 34 0.69 2.26 9.22
CA PHE A 34 1.38 3.55 9.18
C PHE A 34 2.48 3.50 8.12
N GLU A 35 2.33 4.30 7.08
CA GLU A 35 3.34 4.42 6.03
C GLU A 35 4.64 5.04 6.57
N LEU A 36 5.77 4.43 6.20
CA LEU A 36 7.10 4.99 6.39
C LEU A 36 7.70 5.50 5.08
N TYR A 37 7.41 4.81 3.98
CA TYR A 37 7.91 5.13 2.65
C TYR A 37 7.05 4.46 1.58
N HIS A 38 6.93 5.09 0.42
CA HIS A 38 6.49 4.47 -0.82
C HIS A 38 7.30 5.00 -2.00
N GLY A 39 7.41 4.19 -3.06
CA GLY A 39 8.15 4.53 -4.26
C GLY A 39 8.00 3.47 -5.33
N HIS A 40 8.73 3.62 -6.42
CA HIS A 40 8.80 2.63 -7.49
C HIS A 40 10.24 2.28 -7.84
N GLU A 41 10.42 1.16 -8.55
CA GLU A 41 11.71 0.72 -9.05
C GLU A 41 12.27 1.72 -10.09
N PRO A 42 13.59 2.04 -10.04
CA PRO A 42 14.20 2.88 -11.06
C PRO A 42 14.05 2.32 -12.47
N GLY A 43 13.49 3.11 -13.37
CA GLY A 43 13.24 2.70 -14.76
C GLY A 43 12.02 1.79 -14.96
N ASN A 44 11.28 1.48 -13.90
CA ASN A 44 10.05 0.69 -13.96
C ASN A 44 8.97 1.35 -13.09
N ASP A 45 8.12 2.15 -13.74
CA ASP A 45 7.02 2.89 -13.10
C ASP A 45 5.85 2.00 -12.67
N LYS A 46 5.93 0.69 -12.94
CA LYS A 46 4.90 -0.30 -12.60
C LYS A 46 5.25 -1.18 -11.43
N ARG A 47 6.49 -1.13 -10.92
CA ARG A 47 6.91 -1.93 -9.78
C ARG A 47 6.98 -1.06 -8.53
N VAL A 48 6.00 -1.20 -7.65
CA VAL A 48 5.84 -0.37 -6.46
C VAL A 48 6.44 -1.06 -5.24
N ILE A 49 7.03 -0.26 -4.36
CA ILE A 49 7.50 -0.68 -3.04
C ILE A 49 6.85 0.22 -1.98
N VAL A 50 6.26 -0.39 -0.97
CA VAL A 50 5.70 0.32 0.19
C VAL A 50 6.27 -0.27 1.47
N ILE A 51 6.72 0.59 2.38
CA ILE A 51 7.20 0.23 3.72
C ILE A 51 6.18 0.77 4.72
N VAL A 52 5.64 -0.13 5.54
CA VAL A 52 4.63 0.21 6.54
C VAL A 52 4.98 -0.38 7.91
N ASN A 53 4.57 0.32 8.96
CA ASN A 53 4.42 -0.27 10.28
C ASN A 53 2.98 -0.71 10.49
N CYS A 54 2.81 -1.94 10.95
CA CYS A 54 1.50 -2.49 11.31
C CYS A 54 1.49 -2.77 12.82
N LEU A 55 0.36 -2.52 13.49
CA LEU A 55 0.23 -2.85 14.92
C LEU A 55 0.49 -4.35 15.19
N SER A 56 0.02 -5.23 14.31
CA SER A 56 0.32 -6.67 14.28
C SER A 56 0.10 -7.26 12.88
N GLU A 57 0.48 -8.53 12.69
CA GLU A 57 0.15 -9.30 11.48
C GLU A 57 -1.37 -9.37 11.23
N ASP A 58 -2.17 -9.62 12.28
CA ASP A 58 -3.64 -9.64 12.18
C ASP A 58 -4.24 -8.33 11.63
N HIS A 59 -3.66 -7.17 11.97
CA HIS A 59 -4.15 -5.89 11.45
C HIS A 59 -3.86 -5.76 9.95
N MET A 60 -2.69 -6.23 9.51
CA MET A 60 -2.35 -6.28 8.09
C MET A 60 -3.29 -7.22 7.34
N GLN A 61 -3.52 -8.43 7.85
CA GLN A 61 -4.40 -9.41 7.23
C GLN A 61 -5.84 -8.87 7.09
N LYS A 62 -6.42 -8.35 8.19
CA LYS A 62 -7.76 -7.75 8.17
C LYS A 62 -7.88 -6.57 7.22
N PHE A 63 -6.84 -5.75 7.13
CA PHE A 63 -6.81 -4.62 6.20
C PHE A 63 -6.86 -5.10 4.74
N VAL A 64 -6.04 -6.10 4.38
CA VAL A 64 -6.02 -6.68 3.03
C VAL A 64 -7.34 -7.37 2.71
N GLU A 65 -7.90 -8.15 3.64
CA GLU A 65 -9.19 -8.82 3.45
C GLU A 65 -10.33 -7.81 3.21
N ALA A 66 -10.33 -6.67 3.92
CA ALA A 66 -11.38 -5.66 3.79
C ALA A 66 -11.20 -4.73 2.59
N ASN A 67 -9.97 -4.51 2.11
CA ASN A 67 -9.67 -3.48 1.09
C ASN A 67 -9.03 -4.03 -0.18
N GLY A 68 -8.78 -5.34 -0.28
CA GLY A 68 -8.02 -5.94 -1.37
C GLY A 68 -8.58 -5.66 -2.76
N GLU A 69 -9.92 -5.66 -2.92
CA GLU A 69 -10.56 -5.32 -4.19
C GLU A 69 -10.34 -3.85 -4.58
N ALA A 70 -10.45 -2.92 -3.62
CA ALA A 70 -10.23 -1.50 -3.85
C ALA A 70 -8.75 -1.23 -4.19
N MET A 71 -7.82 -1.90 -3.51
CA MET A 71 -6.39 -1.86 -3.80
C MET A 71 -6.12 -2.32 -5.24
N ALA A 72 -6.63 -3.48 -5.64
CA ALA A 72 -6.45 -4.02 -6.99
C ALA A 72 -7.08 -3.14 -8.08
N SER A 73 -8.23 -2.51 -7.80
CA SER A 73 -8.92 -1.63 -8.74
C SER A 73 -8.23 -0.27 -8.93
N SER A 74 -7.33 0.11 -8.02
CA SER A 74 -6.67 1.42 -8.02
C SER A 74 -5.43 1.51 -8.92
N GLY A 75 -4.95 0.38 -9.44
CA GLY A 75 -3.72 0.30 -10.20
C GLY A 75 -3.08 -1.05 -10.04
#